data_AF-A0A1H9KD95-F1
#
_entry.id   AF-A0A1H9KD95-F1
#
_cell.length_a   1.000
_cell.length_b   1.000
_cell.length_c   1.000
_cell.angle_alpha   90.00
_cell.angle_beta   90.00
_cell.angle_gamma   90.00
#
_symmetry.space_group_name_H-M   'P 1'
#
loop_
_entity.id
_entity.type
_entity.pdbx_description
1 polymer ?
#
loop_
_entity_poly.entity_id
_entity_poly.type
_entity_poly.pdbx_seq_one_letter_code
_entity_poly.pdbx_strand_id
1 'polypeptide(L)'
;MDISREELFALIWEKPTVEVARNMGISDVAVAKLCARLQVPKPPRGYWARVEAGQAPRRPPLRAFRDEIEERRKALARPCPRPGAVRLSPIQRKFVDQALLEFLAKGGDPETTKVVSNQIRDMPPYIATQLLLLIQNRYLVWVKNGDVDVALSHGVTQSLAGLVDKMLPVAKPQVIVLPRADRCFDEDRKEPSILIRLTAHLQERIAQLAMLVRDQKLALVVMPLVTLDHAWSAHHVYSAENYTTASSQLCVSATELWVDCTMNAPHYRGADTETFKTEKVALRDIMPIDLMPSKEVEIPPAVGRVRIKQHWPRLRALIEAERVHEMLERSTYALERDIPDDQIAIADRIWFGGDHPMLAARRAWDRLSDEMERWGEEIEAERADLCCTILGIALGDVVVQSHKGQITRIQVSRTSMNITENRSFFIVEGQRFRKDGTVGKRIDSIWIDF
;
A
#
# COMPACT_ATOMS: atom_id res chain seq x y z
N MET A 1 49.20 8.08 -23.65
CA MET A 1 48.76 8.53 -24.98
C MET A 1 47.71 9.58 -24.76
N ASP A 2 48.06 10.84 -25.04
CA ASP A 2 47.12 11.96 -24.98
C ASP A 2 46.52 12.14 -26.37
N ILE A 3 45.36 11.50 -26.60
CA ILE A 3 44.57 11.67 -27.83
C ILE A 3 43.56 12.79 -27.59
N SER A 4 43.43 13.71 -28.56
CA SER A 4 42.48 14.81 -28.47
C SER A 4 41.04 14.33 -28.66
N ARG A 5 40.08 15.13 -28.20
CA ARG A 5 38.64 14.79 -28.27
C ARG A 5 38.17 14.64 -29.72
N GLU A 6 38.68 15.52 -30.58
CA GLU A 6 38.39 15.58 -32.00
C GLU A 6 38.97 14.36 -32.73
N GLU A 7 40.21 13.98 -32.40
CA GLU A 7 40.86 12.78 -32.94
C GLU A 7 40.12 11.50 -32.54
N LEU A 8 39.73 11.36 -31.27
CA LEU A 8 38.98 10.20 -30.81
C LEU A 8 37.61 10.10 -31.49
N PHE A 9 36.94 11.23 -31.70
CA PHE A 9 35.68 11.27 -32.44
C PHE A 9 35.86 10.92 -33.92
N ALA A 10 36.95 11.36 -34.55
CA ALA A 10 37.25 10.95 -35.93
C ALA A 10 37.44 9.43 -36.01
N LEU A 11 38.31 8.87 -35.17
CA LEU A 11 38.65 7.45 -35.13
C LEU A 11 37.42 6.54 -34.93
N ILE A 12 36.56 6.88 -33.98
CA ILE A 12 35.41 6.03 -33.59
C ILE A 12 34.26 6.07 -34.61
N TRP A 13 34.20 7.14 -35.40
CA TRP A 13 33.18 7.30 -36.45
C TRP A 13 33.71 6.95 -37.84
N GLU A 14 35.00 6.60 -37.95
CA GLU A 14 35.63 6.08 -39.15
C GLU A 14 35.74 4.55 -39.13
N LYS A 15 35.97 3.95 -37.95
CA LYS A 15 36.16 2.49 -37.80
C LYS A 15 35.37 1.91 -36.62
N PRO A 16 35.01 0.60 -36.67
CA PRO A 16 34.42 -0.11 -35.54
C PRO A 16 35.30 -0.01 -34.28
N THR A 17 34.66 0.13 -33.11
CA THR A 17 35.39 0.36 -31.85
C THR A 17 36.33 -0.78 -31.48
N VAL A 18 36.04 -2.00 -31.93
CA VAL A 18 36.92 -3.17 -31.75
C VAL A 18 38.23 -3.01 -32.53
N GLU A 19 38.20 -2.41 -33.72
CA GLU A 19 39.40 -2.12 -34.51
C GLU A 19 40.18 -0.95 -33.93
N VAL A 20 39.48 0.11 -33.50
CA VAL A 20 40.11 1.25 -32.81
C VAL A 20 40.83 0.77 -31.54
N ALA A 21 40.19 -0.11 -30.76
CA ALA A 21 40.79 -0.73 -29.59
C ALA A 21 42.07 -1.51 -29.93
N ARG A 22 42.03 -2.34 -30.99
CA ARG A 22 43.19 -3.09 -31.48
C ARG A 22 44.33 -2.18 -31.92
N ASN A 23 44.03 -1.11 -32.67
CA ASN A 23 45.03 -0.15 -33.17
C ASN A 23 45.67 0.68 -32.05
N MET A 24 44.92 0.92 -30.97
CA MET A 24 45.41 1.63 -29.78
C MET A 24 46.03 0.70 -28.73
N GLY A 25 46.06 -0.62 -28.97
CA GLY A 25 46.60 -1.60 -28.02
C GLY A 25 45.82 -1.69 -26.70
N ILE A 26 44.54 -1.28 -26.68
CA ILE A 26 43.68 -1.25 -25.50
C ILE A 26 42.42 -2.10 -25.71
N SER A 27 41.69 -2.40 -24.63
CA SER A 27 40.42 -3.13 -24.73
C SER A 27 39.27 -2.24 -25.19
N ASP A 28 38.23 -2.80 -25.82
CA ASP A 28 37.01 -2.05 -26.23
C ASP A 28 36.34 -1.36 -25.02
N VAL A 29 36.41 -1.99 -23.83
CA VAL A 29 35.95 -1.40 -22.58
C VAL A 29 36.79 -0.17 -22.19
N ALA A 30 38.10 -0.20 -22.41
CA ALA A 30 38.98 0.95 -22.17
C ALA A 30 38.71 2.09 -23.17
N VAL A 31 38.44 1.79 -24.44
CA VAL A 31 37.99 2.80 -25.43
C VAL A 31 36.65 3.41 -24.98
N ALA A 32 35.70 2.60 -24.53
CA ALA A 32 34.41 3.11 -24.03
C ALA A 32 34.59 4.04 -22.81
N LYS A 33 35.49 3.71 -21.88
CA LYS A 33 35.85 4.58 -20.76
C LYS A 33 36.52 5.87 -21.23
N LEU A 34 37.38 5.80 -22.25
CA LEU A 34 38.01 6.97 -22.84
C LEU A 34 36.99 7.89 -23.53
N CYS A 35 36.01 7.34 -24.24
CA CYS A 35 34.90 8.08 -24.84
C CYS A 35 34.05 8.78 -23.80
N ALA A 36 33.73 8.08 -22.71
CA ALA A 36 32.97 8.64 -21.59
C ALA A 36 33.75 9.79 -20.93
N ARG A 37 35.06 9.60 -20.72
CA ARG A 37 35.95 10.60 -20.12
C ARG A 37 36.11 11.85 -20.99
N LEU A 38 36.28 11.69 -22.30
CA LEU A 38 36.43 12.79 -23.27
C LEU A 38 35.09 13.27 -23.86
N GLN A 39 33.96 12.73 -23.38
CA GLN A 39 32.60 13.08 -23.81
C GLN A 39 32.42 13.03 -25.33
N VAL A 40 32.88 11.92 -25.93
CA VAL A 40 32.76 11.60 -27.36
C VAL A 40 31.58 10.64 -27.55
N PRO A 41 30.56 10.99 -28.36
CA PRO A 41 29.44 10.09 -28.60
C PRO A 41 29.89 8.85 -29.37
N LYS A 42 29.53 7.66 -28.90
CA LYS A 42 29.80 6.38 -29.57
C LYS A 42 28.67 6.08 -30.57
N PRO A 43 28.96 5.50 -31.75
CA PRO A 43 27.94 5.00 -32.65
C PRO A 43 27.02 3.99 -31.93
N PRO A 44 25.69 4.06 -32.14
CA PRO A 44 24.77 3.11 -31.53
C PRO A 44 25.02 1.68 -32.02
N ARG A 45 24.56 0.69 -31.25
CA ARG A 45 24.65 -0.73 -31.64
C ARG A 45 23.95 -0.92 -33.00
N GLY A 46 24.64 -1.59 -33.93
CA GLY A 46 24.14 -1.81 -35.30
C GLY A 46 24.46 -0.68 -36.30
N TYR A 47 25.08 0.43 -35.88
CA TYR A 47 25.49 1.50 -36.81
C TYR A 47 26.42 0.98 -37.92
N TRP A 48 27.47 0.24 -37.55
CA TRP A 48 28.44 -0.31 -38.51
C TRP A 48 27.86 -1.38 -39.42
N ALA A 49 26.94 -2.22 -38.92
CA ALA A 49 26.21 -3.19 -39.75
C ALA A 49 25.36 -2.50 -40.83
N ARG A 50 24.80 -1.32 -40.53
CA ARG A 50 24.05 -0.52 -41.51
C ARG A 50 24.97 0.14 -42.54
N VAL A 51 26.17 0.56 -42.14
CA VAL A 51 27.20 1.07 -43.06
C VAL A 51 27.69 -0.02 -44.01
N GLU A 52 27.96 -1.23 -43.50
CA GLU A 52 28.31 -2.40 -44.33
C GLU A 52 27.20 -2.81 -45.30
N ALA A 53 25.94 -2.62 -44.90
CA ALA A 53 24.77 -2.81 -45.76
C ALA A 53 24.55 -1.66 -46.79
N GLY A 54 25.53 -0.76 -46.96
CA GLY A 54 25.50 0.34 -47.93
C GLY A 54 24.63 1.54 -47.53
N GLN A 55 24.13 1.60 -46.30
CA GLN A 55 23.35 2.73 -45.80
C GLN A 55 24.29 3.85 -45.29
N ALA A 56 23.87 5.11 -45.42
CA ALA A 56 24.57 6.27 -44.87
C ALA A 56 23.84 6.80 -43.61
N PRO A 57 23.93 6.12 -42.45
CA PRO A 57 23.29 6.58 -41.22
C PRO A 57 23.88 7.92 -40.75
N ARG A 58 23.02 8.77 -40.18
CA ARG A 58 23.37 10.14 -39.78
C ARG A 58 24.49 10.17 -38.72
N ARG A 59 25.63 10.77 -39.06
CA ARG A 59 26.69 11.13 -38.12
C ARG A 59 26.33 12.43 -37.39
N PRO A 60 26.25 12.47 -36.04
CA PRO A 60 25.98 13.69 -35.30
C PRO A 60 27.17 14.65 -35.43
N PRO A 61 26.97 15.96 -35.68
CA PRO A 61 28.07 16.92 -35.73
C PRO A 61 28.69 17.09 -34.33
N LEU A 62 30.02 17.17 -34.27
CA LEU A 62 30.77 17.46 -33.03
C LEU A 62 30.66 18.96 -32.69
N ARG A 63 29.44 19.47 -32.44
CA ARG A 63 29.25 20.78 -31.78
C ARG A 63 29.14 20.56 -30.27
N ALA A 64 29.63 21.53 -29.50
CA ALA A 64 29.85 21.43 -28.06
C ALA A 64 28.64 20.87 -27.31
N PHE A 65 28.66 19.56 -27.05
CA PHE A 65 27.73 18.81 -26.19
C PHE A 65 27.65 19.37 -24.75
N ARG A 66 28.49 20.37 -24.45
CA ARG A 66 28.46 21.15 -23.21
C ARG A 66 27.18 21.96 -23.11
N ASP A 67 26.73 22.62 -24.18
CA ASP A 67 25.55 23.51 -24.13
C ASP A 67 24.25 22.71 -23.97
N GLU A 68 24.14 21.53 -24.61
CA GLU A 68 22.96 20.68 -24.52
C GLU A 68 22.85 19.96 -23.16
N ILE A 69 23.99 19.57 -22.57
CA ILE A 69 24.04 19.08 -21.19
C ILE A 69 23.81 20.22 -20.20
N GLU A 70 24.32 21.42 -20.45
CA GLU A 70 24.17 22.59 -19.57
C GLU A 70 22.76 23.18 -19.61
N GLU A 71 22.07 23.10 -20.76
CA GLU A 71 20.63 23.33 -20.88
C GLU A 71 19.83 22.22 -20.19
N ARG A 72 20.19 20.93 -20.35
CA ARG A 72 19.57 19.85 -19.55
C ARG A 72 19.84 20.02 -18.06
N ARG A 73 21.03 20.46 -17.66
CA ARG A 73 21.40 20.73 -16.27
C ARG A 73 20.69 21.96 -15.77
N LYS A 74 20.51 23.03 -16.56
CA LYS A 74 19.67 24.19 -16.22
C LYS A 74 18.19 23.80 -16.14
N ALA A 75 17.73 22.86 -16.97
CA ALA A 75 16.36 22.34 -16.92
C ALA A 75 16.13 21.45 -15.67
N LEU A 76 17.13 20.65 -15.29
CA LEU A 76 17.15 19.80 -14.09
C LEU A 76 17.51 20.58 -12.80
N ALA A 77 18.25 21.68 -12.91
CA ALA A 77 18.66 22.58 -11.83
C ALA A 77 17.81 23.86 -11.79
N ARG A 78 16.75 23.96 -12.61
CA ARG A 78 15.62 24.83 -12.27
C ARG A 78 15.21 24.38 -10.88
N PRO A 79 15.22 25.28 -9.87
CA PRO A 79 14.84 24.88 -8.53
C PRO A 79 13.47 24.22 -8.63
N CYS A 80 13.36 23.01 -8.06
CA CYS A 80 12.07 22.56 -7.57
C CYS A 80 11.43 23.77 -6.87
N PRO A 81 10.16 24.12 -7.15
CA PRO A 81 9.48 25.10 -6.32
C PRO A 81 9.68 24.62 -4.88
N ARG A 82 10.07 25.55 -3.99
CA ARG A 82 10.22 25.26 -2.56
C ARG A 82 9.09 24.34 -2.10
N PRO A 83 9.35 23.27 -1.33
CA PRO A 83 8.29 22.38 -0.86
C PRO A 83 7.20 23.24 -0.19
N GLY A 84 6.03 23.32 -0.81
CA GLY A 84 4.92 24.18 -0.38
C GLY A 84 4.44 25.26 -1.38
N ALA A 85 5.11 25.46 -2.52
CA ALA A 85 4.65 26.42 -3.54
C ALA A 85 3.86 25.76 -4.69
N VAL A 86 2.52 25.85 -4.66
CA VAL A 86 1.63 25.33 -5.72
C VAL A 86 1.40 26.40 -6.79
N ARG A 87 1.86 26.15 -8.03
CA ARG A 87 1.61 27.04 -9.18
C ARG A 87 0.24 26.78 -9.80
N LEU A 88 -0.61 27.79 -9.84
CA LEU A 88 -1.97 27.74 -10.38
C LEU A 88 -2.02 28.29 -11.81
N SER A 89 -2.86 27.69 -12.66
CA SER A 89 -3.32 28.33 -13.90
C SER A 89 -4.33 29.45 -13.59
N PRO A 90 -4.60 30.37 -14.53
CA PRO A 90 -5.64 31.40 -14.33
C PRO A 90 -7.02 30.80 -14.02
N ILE A 91 -7.36 29.67 -14.65
CA ILE A 91 -8.61 28.93 -14.39
C ILE A 91 -8.59 28.35 -12.98
N GLN A 92 -7.51 27.67 -12.59
CA GLN A 92 -7.37 27.08 -11.25
C GLN A 92 -7.47 28.15 -10.16
N ARG A 93 -6.91 29.34 -10.41
CA ARG A 93 -6.96 30.46 -9.48
C ARG A 93 -8.39 30.93 -9.22
N LYS A 94 -9.25 31.05 -10.24
CA LYS A 94 -10.67 31.41 -10.06
C LYS A 94 -11.37 30.45 -9.09
N PHE A 95 -11.14 29.15 -9.21
CA PHE A 95 -11.71 28.14 -8.30
C PHE A 95 -11.16 28.22 -6.88
N VAL A 96 -9.84 28.44 -6.73
CA VAL A 96 -9.21 28.59 -5.41
C VAL A 96 -9.68 29.87 -4.71
N ASP A 97 -9.78 30.98 -5.44
CA ASP A 97 -10.26 32.25 -4.90
C ASP A 97 -11.71 32.12 -4.42
N GLN A 98 -12.58 31.45 -5.20
CA GLN A 98 -13.95 31.18 -4.78
C GLN A 98 -14.04 30.26 -3.57
N ALA A 99 -13.20 29.21 -3.52
CA ALA A 99 -13.13 28.31 -2.38
C ALA A 99 -12.65 29.02 -1.11
N LEU A 100 -11.69 29.95 -1.23
CA LEU A 100 -11.21 30.77 -0.12
C LEU A 100 -12.30 31.72 0.40
N LEU A 101 -13.07 32.35 -0.50
CA LEU A 101 -14.22 33.18 -0.11
C LEU A 101 -15.25 32.38 0.70
N GLU A 102 -15.63 31.19 0.22
CA GLU A 102 -16.60 30.34 0.93
C GLU A 102 -16.01 29.78 2.25
N PHE A 103 -14.70 29.54 2.31
CA PHE A 103 -14.00 29.12 3.52
C PHE A 103 -13.98 30.22 4.59
N LEU A 104 -13.64 31.46 4.21
CA LEU A 104 -13.62 32.61 5.11
C LEU A 104 -15.04 32.91 5.63
N ALA A 105 -16.06 32.82 4.78
CA ALA A 105 -17.46 33.00 5.17
C ALA A 105 -17.93 31.99 6.23
N LYS A 106 -17.32 30.79 6.27
CA LYS A 106 -17.61 29.74 7.27
C LYS A 106 -16.76 29.84 8.55
N GLY A 107 -16.05 30.96 8.74
CA GLY A 107 -15.26 31.23 9.96
C GLY A 107 -13.80 30.77 9.88
N GLY A 108 -13.25 30.62 8.69
CA GLY A 108 -11.82 30.32 8.51
C GLY A 108 -10.91 31.50 8.89
N ASP A 109 -9.77 31.23 9.51
CA ASP A 109 -8.80 32.24 9.93
C ASP A 109 -8.01 32.81 8.72
N PRO A 110 -8.02 34.13 8.46
CA PRO A 110 -7.44 34.73 7.25
C PRO A 110 -5.90 34.85 7.23
N GLU A 111 -5.20 34.74 8.37
CA GLU A 111 -3.78 35.11 8.42
C GLU A 111 -2.80 34.06 7.88
N THR A 112 -3.22 32.80 7.73
CA THR A 112 -2.29 31.68 7.46
C THR A 112 -2.02 31.40 5.98
N THR A 113 -2.77 31.99 5.05
CA THR A 113 -2.67 31.64 3.61
C THR A 113 -2.39 32.87 2.75
N LYS A 114 -1.14 33.05 2.29
CA LYS A 114 -0.78 34.11 1.34
C LYS A 114 -0.80 33.57 -0.09
N VAL A 115 -1.90 33.77 -0.80
CA VAL A 115 -1.94 33.58 -2.26
C VAL A 115 -1.26 34.79 -2.92
N VAL A 116 -0.06 34.60 -3.45
CA VAL A 116 0.69 35.67 -4.12
C VAL A 116 0.74 35.38 -5.62
N SER A 117 0.15 36.28 -6.42
CA SER A 117 -0.08 36.13 -7.86
C SER A 117 -0.79 34.80 -8.19
N ASN A 118 -0.10 33.85 -8.79
CA ASN A 118 -0.61 32.53 -9.17
C ASN A 118 0.10 31.41 -8.39
N GLN A 119 0.61 31.72 -7.19
CA GLN A 119 1.26 30.75 -6.32
C GLN A 119 0.61 30.76 -4.94
N ILE A 120 0.15 29.59 -4.52
CA ILE A 120 -0.12 29.33 -3.11
C ILE A 120 1.24 29.04 -2.46
N ARG A 121 1.61 29.79 -1.42
CA ARG A 121 2.83 29.56 -0.64
C ARG A 121 2.47 29.23 0.80
N ASP A 122 3.25 28.31 1.38
CA ASP A 122 3.22 27.97 2.82
C ASP A 122 1.82 27.63 3.35
N MET A 123 1.00 26.94 2.54
CA MET A 123 -0.35 26.54 2.93
C MET A 123 -0.31 25.40 3.94
N PRO A 124 -0.94 25.55 5.12
CA PRO A 124 -1.10 24.46 6.09
C PRO A 124 -1.84 23.26 5.47
N PRO A 125 -1.46 22.01 5.78
CA PRO A 125 -2.11 20.82 5.25
C PRO A 125 -3.63 20.80 5.46
N TYR A 126 -4.14 21.30 6.59
CA TYR A 126 -5.57 21.32 6.87
C TYR A 126 -6.37 22.24 5.96
N ILE A 127 -5.80 23.39 5.58
CA ILE A 127 -6.42 24.34 4.65
C ILE A 127 -6.40 23.74 3.25
N ALA A 128 -5.27 23.16 2.84
CA ALA A 128 -5.15 22.50 1.54
C ALA A 128 -6.21 21.42 1.36
N THR A 129 -6.38 20.57 2.38
CA THR A 129 -7.40 19.53 2.41
C THR A 129 -8.83 20.08 2.33
N GLN A 130 -9.12 21.11 3.13
CA GLN A 130 -10.45 21.69 3.17
C GLN A 130 -10.82 22.37 1.85
N LEU A 131 -9.89 23.13 1.27
CA LEU A 131 -10.08 23.75 -0.04
C LEU A 131 -10.21 22.71 -1.14
N LEU A 132 -9.42 21.64 -1.09
CA LEU A 132 -9.52 20.53 -2.03
C LEU A 132 -10.94 19.94 -2.00
N LEU A 133 -11.44 19.55 -0.82
CA LEU A 133 -12.80 19.01 -0.66
C LEU A 133 -13.89 19.98 -1.12
N LEU A 134 -13.79 21.26 -0.74
CA LEU A 134 -14.75 22.29 -1.15
C LEU A 134 -14.80 22.43 -2.67
N ILE A 135 -13.64 22.54 -3.32
CA ILE A 135 -13.55 22.63 -4.78
C ILE A 135 -14.18 21.39 -5.41
N GLN A 136 -13.83 20.19 -4.96
CA GLN A 136 -14.35 18.94 -5.52
C GLN A 136 -15.88 18.81 -5.36
N ASN A 137 -16.45 19.25 -4.24
CA ASN A 137 -17.89 19.14 -3.99
C ASN A 137 -18.72 20.28 -4.62
N ARG A 138 -18.14 21.46 -4.85
CA ARG A 138 -18.89 22.69 -5.19
C ARG A 138 -18.59 23.27 -6.57
N TYR A 139 -17.54 22.83 -7.28
CA TYR A 139 -17.15 23.43 -8.56
C TYR A 139 -18.28 23.51 -9.58
N LEU A 140 -19.15 22.50 -9.64
CA LEU A 140 -20.31 22.48 -10.54
C LEU A 140 -21.34 23.54 -10.19
N VAL A 141 -21.61 23.72 -8.91
CA VAL A 141 -22.57 24.71 -8.41
C VAL A 141 -22.05 26.11 -8.73
N TRP A 142 -20.76 26.36 -8.49
CA TRP A 142 -20.14 27.66 -8.81
C TRP A 142 -20.17 27.98 -10.30
N VAL A 143 -19.94 26.99 -11.18
CA VAL A 143 -20.03 27.19 -12.64
C VAL A 143 -21.48 27.40 -13.09
N LYS A 144 -22.44 26.63 -12.56
CA LYS A 144 -23.87 26.78 -12.90
C LYS A 144 -24.46 28.11 -12.42
N ASN A 145 -24.02 28.60 -11.26
CA ASN A 145 -24.48 29.87 -10.69
C ASN A 145 -23.78 31.10 -11.29
N GLY A 146 -22.71 30.91 -12.07
CA GLY A 146 -21.90 32.01 -12.61
C GLY A 146 -20.94 32.63 -11.61
N ASP A 147 -20.74 32.04 -10.43
CA ASP A 147 -19.75 32.47 -9.43
C ASP A 147 -18.32 32.36 -9.98
N VAL A 148 -18.09 31.38 -10.86
CA VAL A 148 -16.84 31.20 -11.61
C VAL A 148 -17.14 31.36 -13.09
N ASP A 149 -16.67 32.48 -13.66
CA ASP A 149 -16.83 32.83 -15.09
C ASP A 149 -15.99 31.91 -16.00
N VAL A 150 -16.47 30.68 -16.19
CA VAL A 150 -15.84 29.61 -16.97
C VAL A 150 -16.94 28.69 -17.53
N ALA A 151 -16.93 28.42 -18.84
CA ALA A 151 -17.84 27.43 -19.43
C ALA A 151 -17.41 25.99 -19.10
N LEU A 152 -18.36 25.13 -18.73
CA LEU A 152 -18.14 23.74 -18.38
C LEU A 152 -17.66 22.96 -19.63
N SER A 153 -16.35 22.75 -19.73
CA SER A 153 -15.69 22.13 -20.88
C SER A 153 -14.65 21.12 -20.42
N HIS A 154 -14.26 20.20 -21.31
CA HIS A 154 -13.25 19.18 -21.01
C HIS A 154 -11.92 19.79 -20.51
N GLY A 155 -11.52 20.96 -21.05
CA GLY A 155 -10.32 21.67 -20.61
C GLY A 155 -10.37 22.17 -19.15
N VAL A 156 -11.56 22.48 -18.65
CA VAL A 156 -11.78 22.91 -17.25
C VAL A 156 -11.70 21.72 -16.32
N THR A 157 -12.31 20.59 -16.70
CA THR A 157 -12.20 19.32 -15.98
C THR A 157 -10.74 18.86 -15.90
N GLN A 158 -9.98 18.93 -17.00
CA GLN A 158 -8.54 18.66 -16.99
C GLN A 158 -7.75 19.65 -16.11
N SER A 159 -8.14 20.92 -16.09
CA SER A 159 -7.50 21.92 -15.22
C SER A 159 -7.77 21.65 -13.73
N LEU A 160 -8.99 21.22 -13.38
CA LEU A 160 -9.36 20.81 -12.02
C LEU A 160 -8.65 19.51 -11.61
N ALA A 161 -8.57 18.52 -12.48
CA ALA A 161 -7.76 17.32 -12.30
C ALA A 161 -6.29 17.70 -12.00
N GLY A 162 -5.69 18.53 -12.85
CA GLY A 162 -4.33 19.04 -12.62
C GLY A 162 -4.20 19.96 -11.40
N LEU A 163 -5.30 20.42 -10.78
CA LEU A 163 -5.28 21.14 -9.50
C LEU A 163 -5.22 20.15 -8.33
N VAL A 164 -6.02 19.09 -8.39
CA VAL A 164 -5.99 17.98 -7.41
C VAL A 164 -4.58 17.40 -7.32
N ASP A 165 -3.93 17.12 -8.45
CA ASP A 165 -2.54 16.60 -8.47
C ASP A 165 -1.54 17.52 -7.77
N LYS A 166 -1.75 18.83 -7.84
CA LYS A 166 -0.86 19.82 -7.22
C LYS A 166 -1.15 20.02 -5.74
N MET A 167 -2.41 19.90 -5.32
CA MET A 167 -2.84 20.09 -3.95
C MET A 167 -2.70 18.83 -3.09
N LEU A 168 -2.85 17.64 -3.69
CA LEU A 168 -2.79 16.36 -2.98
C LEU A 168 -1.48 16.14 -2.20
N PRO A 169 -0.28 16.47 -2.73
CA PRO A 169 0.97 16.35 -1.96
C PRO A 169 0.99 17.22 -0.69
N VAL A 170 0.33 18.37 -0.70
CA VAL A 170 0.23 19.29 0.44
C VAL A 170 -0.85 18.82 1.43
N ALA A 171 -1.95 18.27 0.91
CA ALA A 171 -3.08 17.74 1.69
C ALA A 171 -2.84 16.34 2.26
N LYS A 172 -1.85 15.60 1.75
CA LYS A 172 -1.56 14.19 2.07
C LYS A 172 -1.56 13.84 3.56
N PRO A 173 -1.04 14.68 4.49
CA PRO A 173 -1.08 14.35 5.91
C PRO A 173 -2.49 14.25 6.52
N GLN A 174 -3.52 14.78 5.85
CA GLN A 174 -4.87 14.86 6.37
C GLN A 174 -5.94 14.31 5.41
N VAL A 175 -5.53 13.70 4.30
CA VAL A 175 -6.45 13.12 3.29
C VAL A 175 -6.08 11.68 3.01
N ILE A 176 -7.07 10.80 3.10
CA ILE A 176 -7.02 9.44 2.55
C ILE A 176 -7.65 9.47 1.16
N VAL A 177 -6.99 8.81 0.20
CA VAL A 177 -7.55 8.54 -1.12
C VAL A 177 -7.92 7.06 -1.18
N LEU A 178 -9.20 6.76 -1.41
CA LEU A 178 -9.72 5.41 -1.52
C LEU A 178 -10.15 5.13 -2.96
N PRO A 179 -9.37 4.36 -3.74
CA PRO A 179 -9.76 3.93 -5.08
C PRO A 179 -10.82 2.82 -5.02
N ARG A 180 -11.48 2.57 -6.15
CA ARG A 180 -12.38 1.42 -6.34
C ARG A 180 -11.60 0.11 -6.18
N ALA A 181 -12.18 -0.87 -5.49
CA ALA A 181 -11.55 -2.19 -5.30
C ALA A 181 -11.59 -3.05 -6.57
N ASP A 182 -12.70 -2.98 -7.30
CA ASP A 182 -12.89 -3.73 -8.54
C ASP A 182 -12.19 -3.01 -9.70
N ARG A 183 -10.96 -3.43 -10.01
CA ARG A 183 -10.23 -2.89 -11.16
C ARG A 183 -10.93 -3.27 -12.45
N CYS A 184 -11.32 -2.29 -13.26
CA CYS A 184 -11.65 -2.52 -14.66
C CYS A 184 -10.34 -2.67 -15.44
N PHE A 185 -10.26 -3.66 -16.34
CA PHE A 185 -9.10 -3.97 -17.20
C PHE A 185 -8.71 -2.86 -18.21
N ASP A 186 -9.34 -1.68 -18.16
CA ASP A 186 -9.13 -0.59 -19.10
C ASP A 186 -8.10 0.40 -18.52
N GLU A 187 -6.81 0.19 -18.80
CA GLU A 187 -5.67 0.93 -18.20
C GLU A 187 -5.72 2.46 -18.42
N ASP A 188 -6.46 2.94 -19.43
CA ASP A 188 -6.61 4.36 -19.74
C ASP A 188 -7.75 5.04 -18.95
N ARG A 189 -8.64 4.27 -18.32
CA ARG A 189 -9.75 4.83 -17.55
C ARG A 189 -9.32 5.04 -16.10
N LYS A 190 -9.08 6.30 -15.79
CA LYS A 190 -9.08 6.83 -14.42
C LYS A 190 -10.40 6.43 -13.70
N GLU A 191 -10.32 5.50 -12.74
CA GLU A 191 -11.41 5.00 -11.89
C GLU A 191 -11.85 5.95 -10.75
N PRO A 192 -13.15 6.00 -10.38
CA PRO A 192 -13.63 6.88 -9.31
C PRO A 192 -12.92 6.60 -7.98
N SER A 193 -12.45 7.67 -7.34
CA SER A 193 -11.81 7.62 -6.02
C SER A 193 -12.45 8.63 -5.07
N ILE A 194 -12.51 8.26 -3.80
CA ILE A 194 -13.03 9.10 -2.73
C ILE A 194 -11.87 9.70 -1.95
N LEU A 195 -11.96 10.99 -1.69
CA LEU A 195 -11.08 11.73 -0.79
C LEU A 195 -11.78 11.85 0.55
N ILE A 196 -11.18 11.32 1.63
CA ILE A 196 -11.69 11.48 3.00
C ILE A 196 -10.71 12.35 3.78
N ARG A 197 -11.21 13.40 4.42
CA ARG A 197 -10.44 14.21 5.37
C ARG A 197 -10.52 13.59 6.76
N LEU A 198 -9.36 13.22 7.29
CA LEU A 198 -9.22 12.77 8.67
C LEU A 198 -9.13 13.98 9.60
N THR A 199 -10.29 14.48 10.04
CA THR A 199 -10.34 15.41 11.17
C THR A 199 -10.19 14.66 12.49
N ALA A 200 -9.72 15.34 13.54
CA ALA A 200 -9.68 14.74 14.89
C ALA A 200 -11.05 14.21 15.31
N HIS A 201 -12.12 14.96 15.01
CA HIS A 201 -13.49 14.54 15.30
C HIS A 201 -13.92 13.28 14.53
N LEU A 202 -13.59 13.19 13.23
CA LEU A 202 -13.89 11.99 12.44
C LEU A 202 -13.07 10.79 12.95
N GLN A 203 -11.80 11.00 13.30
CA GLN A 203 -10.95 9.96 13.89
C GLN A 203 -11.53 9.46 15.21
N GLU A 204 -11.90 10.34 16.15
CA GLU A 204 -12.56 9.96 17.40
C GLU A 204 -13.85 9.16 17.16
N ARG A 205 -14.64 9.59 16.18
CA ARG A 205 -15.88 8.88 15.82
C ARG A 205 -15.60 7.49 15.24
N ILE A 206 -14.63 7.36 14.33
CA ILE A 206 -14.21 6.06 13.78
C ILE A 206 -13.72 5.14 14.90
N ALA A 207 -12.95 5.67 15.84
CA ALA A 207 -12.46 4.92 17.00
C ALA A 207 -13.62 4.38 17.85
N GLN A 208 -14.60 5.22 18.18
CA GLN A 208 -15.79 4.80 18.93
C GLN A 208 -16.60 3.73 18.20
N LEU A 209 -16.74 3.84 16.87
CA LEU A 209 -17.42 2.83 16.05
C LEU A 209 -16.65 1.50 16.04
N ALA A 210 -15.32 1.54 15.91
CA ALA A 210 -14.48 0.35 15.97
C ALA A 210 -14.54 -0.33 17.36
N MET A 211 -14.57 0.45 18.44
CA MET A 211 -14.81 -0.06 19.79
C MET A 211 -16.19 -0.72 19.91
N LEU A 212 -17.23 -0.06 19.41
CA LEU A 212 -18.58 -0.61 19.42
C LEU A 212 -18.66 -1.95 18.68
N VAL A 213 -18.02 -2.05 17.50
CA VAL A 213 -17.93 -3.29 16.72
C VAL A 213 -17.28 -4.39 17.55
N ARG A 214 -16.17 -4.07 18.23
CA ARG A 214 -15.40 -5.02 19.04
C ARG A 214 -16.16 -5.48 20.28
N ASP A 215 -16.70 -4.54 21.07
CA ASP A 215 -17.38 -4.82 22.33
C ASP A 215 -18.68 -5.59 22.13
N GLN A 216 -19.42 -5.28 21.07
CA GLN A 216 -20.69 -5.93 20.73
C GLN A 216 -20.51 -7.15 19.80
N LYS A 217 -19.27 -7.51 19.44
CA LYS A 217 -18.95 -8.60 18.51
C LYS A 217 -19.70 -8.49 17.17
N LEU A 218 -19.84 -7.28 16.65
CA LEU A 218 -20.46 -7.04 15.34
C LEU A 218 -19.46 -7.32 14.21
N ALA A 219 -19.97 -7.58 13.00
CA ALA A 219 -19.11 -7.70 11.83
C ALA A 219 -18.60 -6.33 11.34
N LEU A 220 -19.49 -5.33 11.29
CA LEU A 220 -19.19 -3.97 10.86
C LEU A 220 -20.28 -3.01 11.32
N VAL A 221 -19.98 -1.72 11.31
CA VAL A 221 -20.95 -0.62 11.44
C VAL A 221 -20.86 0.28 10.21
N VAL A 222 -22.02 0.75 9.74
CA VAL A 222 -22.15 1.65 8.59
C VAL A 222 -22.63 3.01 9.05
N MET A 223 -22.00 4.09 8.57
CA MET A 223 -22.48 5.46 8.76
C MET A 223 -22.43 6.26 7.45
N PRO A 224 -23.38 7.17 7.18
CA PRO A 224 -23.31 8.04 6.03
C PRO A 224 -22.14 9.05 6.19
N LEU A 225 -21.37 9.27 5.12
CA LEU A 225 -20.35 10.31 5.10
C LEU A 225 -20.97 11.67 4.78
N VAL A 226 -20.57 12.69 5.53
CA VAL A 226 -21.00 14.08 5.32
C VAL A 226 -20.09 14.74 4.29
N THR A 227 -20.62 15.66 3.48
CA THR A 227 -19.88 16.42 2.44
C THR A 227 -18.73 17.28 2.98
N LEU A 228 -18.64 17.47 4.30
CA LEU A 228 -17.53 18.13 4.98
C LEU A 228 -16.30 17.22 5.14
N ASP A 229 -16.54 15.92 5.26
CA ASP A 229 -15.53 14.91 5.56
C ASP A 229 -15.07 14.15 4.32
N HIS A 230 -15.84 14.20 3.22
CA HIS A 230 -15.49 13.51 1.98
C HIS A 230 -15.83 14.29 0.72
N ALA A 231 -15.11 13.99 -0.36
CA ALA A 231 -15.45 14.41 -1.71
C ALA A 231 -15.09 13.35 -2.74
N TRP A 232 -15.79 13.39 -3.86
CA TRP A 232 -15.50 12.57 -5.02
C TRP A 232 -14.42 13.24 -5.89
N SER A 233 -13.41 12.49 -6.30
CA SER A 233 -12.28 13.03 -7.06
C SER A 233 -12.65 13.34 -8.52
N ALA A 234 -12.56 14.62 -8.89
CA ALA A 234 -12.76 15.20 -10.22
C ALA A 234 -11.82 14.64 -11.30
N HIS A 235 -10.72 13.98 -10.91
CA HIS A 235 -9.79 13.30 -11.81
C HIS A 235 -10.43 12.21 -12.67
N HIS A 236 -11.59 11.70 -12.24
CA HIS A 236 -12.17 10.44 -12.73
C HIS A 236 -13.63 10.66 -13.18
N VAL A 237 -14.07 11.91 -13.38
CA VAL A 237 -15.48 12.27 -13.58
C VAL A 237 -15.82 12.35 -15.07
N TYR A 238 -16.47 11.29 -15.59
CA TYR A 238 -16.97 11.21 -16.98
C TYR A 238 -18.19 12.13 -17.24
N SER A 239 -19.05 12.33 -16.22
CA SER A 239 -20.13 13.31 -16.23
C SER A 239 -20.39 13.79 -14.81
N ALA A 240 -20.30 15.09 -14.61
CA ALA A 240 -20.35 15.68 -13.30
C ALA A 240 -21.76 15.70 -12.68
N GLU A 241 -22.79 15.54 -13.50
CA GLU A 241 -24.19 15.56 -13.07
C GLU A 241 -24.57 14.27 -12.33
N ASN A 242 -23.97 13.13 -12.69
CA ASN A 242 -24.24 11.81 -12.11
C ASN A 242 -23.84 11.71 -10.63
N TYR A 243 -22.90 12.55 -10.20
CA TYR A 243 -22.33 12.52 -8.85
C TYR A 243 -23.06 13.43 -7.86
N THR A 244 -23.93 14.32 -8.35
CA THR A 244 -24.76 15.16 -7.47
C THR A 244 -25.73 14.35 -6.62
N THR A 245 -26.10 13.15 -7.09
CA THR A 245 -26.98 12.20 -6.40
C THR A 245 -26.22 10.99 -5.84
N ALA A 246 -24.88 11.01 -5.85
CA ALA A 246 -24.09 9.89 -5.32
C ALA A 246 -24.16 9.86 -3.80
N SER A 247 -24.22 8.65 -3.24
CA SER A 247 -24.19 8.42 -1.79
C SER A 247 -22.94 7.63 -1.41
N SER A 248 -22.36 7.99 -0.27
CA SER A 248 -21.14 7.37 0.25
C SER A 248 -21.36 6.98 1.71
N GLN A 249 -21.21 5.69 1.99
CA GLN A 249 -21.38 5.11 3.32
C GLN A 249 -20.05 4.58 3.83
N LEU A 250 -19.56 5.12 4.94
CA LEU A 250 -18.36 4.64 5.60
C LEU A 250 -18.68 3.37 6.38
N CYS A 251 -17.97 2.31 6.03
CA CYS A 251 -18.02 1.01 6.70
C CYS A 251 -16.79 0.86 7.58
N VAL A 252 -17.01 0.59 8.88
CA VAL A 252 -15.96 0.43 9.88
C VAL A 252 -16.08 -0.96 10.49
N SER A 253 -15.01 -1.75 10.41
CA SER A 253 -14.83 -3.00 11.16
C SER A 253 -13.96 -2.76 12.39
N ALA A 254 -13.67 -3.81 13.16
CA ALA A 254 -12.77 -3.72 14.32
C ALA A 254 -11.33 -3.31 13.93
N THR A 255 -10.91 -3.56 12.69
CA THR A 255 -9.52 -3.40 12.24
C THR A 255 -9.36 -2.62 10.95
N GLU A 256 -10.40 -2.47 10.15
CA GLU A 256 -10.37 -1.91 8.80
C GLU A 256 -11.51 -0.91 8.58
N LEU A 257 -11.33 -0.02 7.61
CA LEU A 257 -12.41 0.80 7.06
C LEU A 257 -12.41 0.75 5.53
N TRP A 258 -13.57 1.00 4.93
CA TRP A 258 -13.76 1.23 3.50
C TRP A 258 -15.04 2.04 3.28
N VAL A 259 -15.32 2.42 2.03
CA VAL A 259 -16.54 3.14 1.67
C VAL A 259 -17.35 2.36 0.65
N ASP A 260 -18.63 2.18 0.94
CA ASP A 260 -19.62 1.68 -0.01
C ASP A 260 -20.23 2.89 -0.74
N CYS A 261 -20.19 2.83 -2.07
CA CYS A 261 -20.52 3.94 -2.94
C CYS A 261 -21.70 3.57 -3.82
N THR A 262 -22.66 4.48 -3.96
CA THR A 262 -23.81 4.30 -4.86
C THR A 262 -23.95 5.53 -5.76
N MET A 263 -24.00 5.34 -7.08
CA MET A 263 -24.20 6.43 -8.04
C MET A 263 -25.19 6.05 -9.13
N ASN A 264 -25.77 7.06 -9.79
CA ASN A 264 -26.63 6.83 -10.95
C ASN A 264 -25.77 6.78 -12.22
N ALA A 265 -25.76 5.64 -12.91
CA ALA A 265 -25.03 5.47 -14.15
C ALA A 265 -25.98 5.58 -15.35
N PRO A 266 -25.76 6.51 -16.30
CA PRO A 266 -26.56 6.60 -17.50
C PRO A 266 -26.13 5.49 -18.46
N HIS A 267 -26.73 4.32 -18.35
CA HIS A 267 -26.62 3.27 -19.37
C HIS A 267 -27.74 3.46 -20.41
N TYR A 268 -27.47 3.03 -21.65
CA TYR A 268 -28.34 3.21 -22.83
C TYR A 268 -29.79 2.67 -22.71
N ARG A 269 -30.17 2.02 -21.60
CA ARG A 269 -31.49 1.43 -21.35
C ARG A 269 -32.17 1.83 -20.02
N GLY A 270 -31.65 2.80 -19.27
CA GLY A 270 -32.28 3.24 -18.01
C GLY A 270 -31.30 3.86 -17.01
N ALA A 271 -31.86 4.45 -15.94
CA ALA A 271 -31.10 4.90 -14.79
C ALA A 271 -30.82 3.71 -13.86
N ASP A 272 -29.79 2.92 -14.17
CA ASP A 272 -29.33 1.87 -13.28
C ASP A 272 -28.44 2.49 -12.19
N THR A 273 -28.68 2.10 -10.94
CA THR A 273 -27.81 2.46 -9.81
C THR A 273 -26.59 1.56 -9.82
N GLU A 274 -25.41 2.15 -9.99
CA GLU A 274 -24.15 1.44 -9.83
C GLU A 274 -23.71 1.50 -8.36
N THR A 275 -23.38 0.34 -7.79
CA THR A 275 -22.83 0.24 -6.44
C THR A 275 -21.45 -0.42 -6.49
N PHE A 276 -20.48 0.17 -5.81
CA PHE A 276 -19.12 -0.38 -5.74
C PHE A 276 -18.50 -0.10 -4.37
N LYS A 277 -17.45 -0.88 -4.05
CA LYS A 277 -16.68 -0.74 -2.80
C LYS A 277 -15.31 -0.17 -3.09
N THR A 278 -14.77 0.60 -2.15
CA THR A 278 -13.38 1.03 -2.20
C THR A 278 -12.42 -0.04 -1.68
N GLU A 279 -11.13 0.14 -1.95
CA GLU A 279 -10.09 -0.60 -1.24
C GLU A 279 -10.23 -0.42 0.28
N LYS A 280 -9.88 -1.49 1.01
CA LYS A 280 -9.89 -1.50 2.47
C LYS A 280 -8.61 -0.91 3.01
N VAL A 281 -8.71 -0.10 4.04
CA VAL A 281 -7.59 0.50 4.75
C VAL A 281 -7.60 0.04 6.19
N ALA A 282 -6.46 -0.45 6.67
CA ALA A 282 -6.35 -0.85 8.07
C ALA A 282 -6.33 0.40 8.98
N LEU A 283 -7.13 0.39 10.03
CA LEU A 283 -7.24 1.52 10.98
C LEU A 283 -5.87 1.89 11.56
N ARG A 284 -4.99 0.89 11.77
CA ARG A 284 -3.62 1.07 12.26
C ARG A 284 -2.72 1.97 11.40
N ASP A 285 -3.00 2.05 10.11
CA ASP A 285 -2.16 2.81 9.18
C ASP A 285 -2.54 4.30 9.15
N ILE A 286 -3.71 4.65 9.69
CA ILE A 286 -4.35 5.97 9.53
C ILE A 286 -4.78 6.63 10.85
N MET A 287 -4.92 5.87 11.93
CA MET A 287 -5.37 6.36 13.23
C MET A 287 -4.20 6.62 14.19
N PRO A 288 -4.23 7.71 14.99
CA PRO A 288 -3.30 7.91 16.10
C PRO A 288 -3.43 6.79 17.14
N ILE A 289 -2.35 6.39 17.84
CA ILE A 289 -2.46 5.31 18.85
C ILE A 289 -3.49 5.63 19.92
N ASP A 290 -3.54 6.88 20.37
CA ASP A 290 -4.42 7.27 21.47
C ASP A 290 -5.90 7.03 21.14
N LEU A 291 -6.23 6.98 19.84
CA LEU A 291 -7.56 6.70 19.31
C LEU A 291 -7.69 5.27 18.78
N MET A 292 -6.63 4.45 18.83
CA MET A 292 -6.74 3.05 18.47
C MET A 292 -7.49 2.31 19.58
N PRO A 293 -8.46 1.44 19.25
CA PRO A 293 -9.23 0.66 20.21
C PRO A 293 -8.38 -0.49 20.77
N SER A 294 -7.25 -0.15 21.38
CA SER A 294 -6.35 -1.08 22.02
C SER A 294 -6.57 -1.03 23.52
N LYS A 295 -6.96 -2.16 24.10
CA LYS A 295 -6.84 -2.35 25.53
C LYS A 295 -5.34 -2.40 25.81
N GLU A 296 -4.77 -1.36 26.44
CA GLU A 296 -3.42 -1.46 26.98
C GLU A 296 -3.46 -2.48 28.11
N VAL A 297 -2.98 -3.69 27.84
CA VAL A 297 -2.89 -4.75 28.83
C VAL A 297 -1.46 -4.77 29.34
N GLU A 298 -1.29 -4.38 30.61
CA GLU A 298 -0.05 -4.63 31.32
C GLU A 298 0.07 -6.13 31.58
N ILE A 299 1.02 -6.77 30.90
CA ILE A 299 1.27 -8.18 31.11
C ILE A 299 2.32 -8.33 32.22
N PRO A 300 2.02 -9.09 33.30
CA PRO A 300 2.98 -9.35 34.34
C PRO A 300 4.14 -10.19 33.80
N PRO A 301 5.36 -10.06 34.37
CA PRO A 301 6.51 -10.87 33.94
C PRO A 301 6.34 -12.36 34.21
N ALA A 302 5.43 -12.75 35.13
CA ALA A 302 5.07 -14.13 35.39
C ALA A 302 3.56 -14.31 35.60
N VAL A 303 3.01 -15.43 35.13
CA VAL A 303 1.59 -15.78 35.31
C VAL A 303 1.39 -16.59 36.60
N GLY A 304 0.50 -16.14 37.48
CA GLY A 304 0.21 -16.85 38.73
C GLY A 304 -0.49 -18.20 38.52
N ARG A 305 -0.11 -19.20 39.34
CA ARG A 305 -0.67 -20.57 39.34
C ARG A 305 -2.19 -20.67 39.39
N VAL A 306 -2.86 -19.71 40.03
CA VAL A 306 -4.33 -19.68 40.16
C VAL A 306 -5.02 -19.48 38.80
N ARG A 307 -4.48 -18.62 37.94
CA ARG A 307 -5.05 -18.28 36.63
C ARG A 307 -4.98 -19.47 35.67
N ILE A 308 -3.87 -20.20 35.67
CA ILE A 308 -3.71 -21.42 34.86
C ILE A 308 -4.62 -22.55 35.37
N LYS A 309 -4.73 -22.74 36.69
CA LYS A 309 -5.54 -23.82 37.27
C LYS A 309 -7.01 -23.77 36.81
N GLN A 310 -7.56 -22.58 36.57
CA GLN A 310 -8.92 -22.41 36.06
C GLN A 310 -9.12 -23.02 34.66
N HIS A 311 -8.06 -23.12 33.86
CA HIS A 311 -8.09 -23.65 32.49
C HIS A 311 -7.46 -25.04 32.35
N TRP A 312 -7.11 -25.69 33.47
CA TRP A 312 -6.43 -26.99 33.49
C TRP A 312 -7.13 -28.11 32.69
N PRO A 313 -8.48 -28.23 32.70
CA PRO A 313 -9.16 -29.24 31.88
C PRO A 313 -8.91 -29.04 30.38
N ARG A 314 -9.06 -27.80 29.89
CA ARG A 314 -8.85 -27.43 28.48
C ARG A 314 -7.39 -27.61 28.08
N LEU A 315 -6.47 -27.27 28.99
CA LEU A 315 -5.04 -27.44 28.77
C LEU A 315 -4.63 -28.91 28.66
N ARG A 316 -5.16 -29.79 29.53
CA ARG A 316 -4.87 -31.23 29.45
C ARG A 316 -5.37 -31.84 28.15
N ALA A 317 -6.57 -31.47 27.72
CA ALA A 317 -7.12 -31.93 26.44
C ALA A 317 -6.23 -31.50 25.26
N LEU A 318 -5.72 -30.27 25.27
CA LEU A 318 -4.81 -29.78 24.23
C LEU A 318 -3.47 -30.55 24.22
N ILE A 319 -2.86 -30.78 25.39
CA ILE A 319 -1.62 -31.58 25.51
C ILE A 319 -1.83 -33.01 25.01
N GLU A 320 -2.98 -33.61 25.31
CA GLU A 320 -3.32 -34.95 24.84
C GLU A 320 -3.53 -34.98 23.32
N ALA A 321 -4.24 -33.98 22.76
CA ALA A 321 -4.43 -33.84 21.32
C ALA A 321 -3.10 -33.67 20.58
N GLU A 322 -2.21 -32.81 21.08
CA GLU A 322 -0.85 -32.62 20.54
C GLU A 322 -0.05 -33.92 20.55
N ARG A 323 -0.11 -34.68 21.65
CA ARG A 323 0.59 -35.96 21.75
C ARG A 323 0.07 -36.98 20.74
N VAL A 324 -1.24 -37.03 20.51
CA VAL A 324 -1.84 -37.94 19.53
C VAL A 324 -1.49 -37.48 18.11
N HIS A 325 -1.55 -36.19 17.83
CA HIS A 325 -1.16 -35.61 16.55
C HIS A 325 0.31 -35.92 16.23
N GLU A 326 1.24 -35.66 17.15
CA GLU A 326 2.66 -35.96 16.97
C GLU A 326 2.92 -37.46 16.79
N MET A 327 2.20 -38.33 17.53
CA MET A 327 2.30 -39.78 17.37
C MET A 327 1.87 -40.22 15.96
N LEU A 328 0.77 -39.67 15.45
CA LEU A 328 0.30 -39.98 14.10
C LEU A 328 1.27 -39.42 13.07
N GLU A 329 1.74 -38.18 13.22
CA GLU A 329 2.68 -37.49 12.32
C GLU A 329 3.97 -38.28 12.17
N ARG A 330 4.57 -38.71 13.28
CA ARG A 330 5.75 -39.57 13.25
C ARG A 330 5.49 -40.90 12.56
N SER A 331 4.29 -41.46 12.73
CA SER A 331 3.90 -42.72 12.11
C SER A 331 3.70 -42.56 10.60
N THR A 332 3.03 -41.49 10.14
CA THR A 332 2.82 -41.21 8.71
C THR A 332 4.11 -40.87 7.99
N TYR A 333 4.99 -40.05 8.60
CA TYR A 333 6.33 -39.77 8.04
C TYR A 333 7.19 -41.04 7.92
N ALA A 334 7.14 -41.95 8.91
CA ALA A 334 7.86 -43.22 8.83
C ALA A 334 7.33 -44.15 7.72
N LEU A 335 6.09 -43.94 7.28
CA LEU A 335 5.42 -44.67 6.20
C LEU A 335 5.55 -43.95 4.84
N GLU A 336 6.05 -42.72 4.81
CA GLU A 336 6.18 -41.90 3.61
C GLU A 336 7.33 -42.42 2.73
N ARG A 337 7.03 -42.65 1.44
CA ARG A 337 7.70 -43.66 0.61
C ARG A 337 8.66 -43.09 -0.44
N ASP A 338 9.77 -43.82 -0.60
CA ASP A 338 10.85 -43.68 -1.60
C ASP A 338 10.48 -44.04 -3.06
N ILE A 339 9.25 -44.46 -3.37
CA ILE A 339 8.88 -44.97 -4.71
C ILE A 339 8.04 -43.94 -5.47
N PRO A 340 8.49 -43.47 -6.64
CA PRO A 340 7.76 -42.54 -7.51
C PRO A 340 6.39 -43.04 -7.99
N ASP A 341 5.43 -42.11 -8.13
CA ASP A 341 4.03 -42.43 -8.50
C ASP A 341 3.88 -43.05 -9.89
N ASP A 342 4.81 -42.77 -10.82
CA ASP A 342 4.85 -43.37 -12.16
C ASP A 342 5.17 -44.88 -12.10
N GLN A 343 6.09 -45.28 -11.21
CA GLN A 343 6.41 -46.69 -10.99
C GLN A 343 5.24 -47.44 -10.34
N ILE A 344 4.53 -46.80 -9.40
CA ILE A 344 3.33 -47.36 -8.76
C ILE A 344 2.20 -47.53 -9.79
N ALA A 345 1.99 -46.54 -10.67
CA ALA A 345 0.97 -46.60 -11.72
C ALA A 345 1.27 -47.70 -12.75
N ILE A 346 2.55 -47.89 -13.11
CA ILE A 346 2.98 -49.00 -13.98
C ILE A 346 2.75 -50.34 -13.30
N ALA A 347 3.18 -50.49 -12.04
CA ALA A 347 3.00 -51.72 -11.28
C ALA A 347 1.52 -52.12 -11.16
N ASP A 348 0.65 -51.15 -10.85
CA ASP A 348 -0.79 -51.38 -10.75
C ASP A 348 -1.40 -51.83 -12.08
N ARG A 349 -1.00 -51.21 -13.19
CA ARG A 349 -1.51 -51.53 -14.52
C ARG A 349 -1.07 -52.92 -14.99
N ILE A 350 0.13 -53.38 -14.60
CA ILE A 350 0.67 -54.69 -14.99
C ILE A 350 0.10 -55.80 -14.10
N TRP A 351 0.01 -55.60 -12.78
CA TRP A 351 -0.37 -56.66 -11.84
C TRP A 351 -1.86 -56.73 -11.53
N PHE A 352 -2.55 -55.58 -11.48
CA PHE A 352 -3.94 -55.49 -11.02
C PHE A 352 -4.90 -54.97 -12.10
N GLY A 353 -4.41 -54.69 -13.31
CA GLY A 353 -5.23 -54.25 -14.43
C GLY A 353 -5.90 -52.90 -14.13
N GLY A 354 -7.22 -52.91 -13.92
CA GLY A 354 -8.04 -51.71 -13.67
C GLY A 354 -8.31 -51.37 -12.20
N ASP A 355 -7.96 -52.25 -11.26
CA ASP A 355 -8.34 -52.09 -9.84
C ASP A 355 -7.39 -51.16 -9.05
N HIS A 356 -6.20 -50.85 -9.61
CA HIS A 356 -5.21 -49.89 -9.11
C HIS A 356 -5.07 -49.76 -7.56
N PRO A 357 -4.87 -50.86 -6.82
CA PRO A 357 -4.90 -50.86 -5.36
C PRO A 357 -3.72 -50.11 -4.73
N MET A 358 -2.53 -50.11 -5.36
CA MET A 358 -1.37 -49.41 -4.80
C MET A 358 -1.55 -47.88 -4.89
N LEU A 359 -2.12 -47.39 -5.99
CA LEU A 359 -2.42 -45.98 -6.21
C LEU A 359 -3.62 -45.52 -5.35
N ALA A 360 -4.60 -46.40 -5.11
CA ALA A 360 -5.68 -46.15 -4.15
C ALA A 360 -5.15 -46.02 -2.71
N ALA A 361 -4.20 -46.86 -2.31
CA ALA A 361 -3.54 -46.76 -1.01
C ALA A 361 -2.73 -45.45 -0.88
N ARG A 362 -2.00 -45.05 -1.95
CA ARG A 362 -1.26 -43.76 -1.99
C ARG A 362 -2.20 -42.57 -1.78
N ARG A 363 -3.30 -42.50 -2.52
CA ARG A 363 -4.33 -41.45 -2.37
C ARG A 363 -5.02 -41.46 -1.00
N ALA A 364 -5.14 -42.62 -0.35
CA ALA A 364 -5.66 -42.70 1.01
C ALA A 364 -4.66 -42.10 2.01
N TRP A 365 -3.36 -42.29 1.78
CA TRP A 365 -2.29 -41.68 2.57
C TRP A 365 -2.22 -40.17 2.37
N ASP A 366 -2.29 -39.67 1.14
CA ASP A 366 -2.25 -38.23 0.87
C ASP A 366 -3.41 -37.52 1.59
N ARG A 367 -4.62 -38.11 1.55
CA ARG A 367 -5.77 -37.60 2.30
C ARG A 367 -5.54 -37.58 3.81
N LEU A 368 -4.94 -38.63 4.36
CA LEU A 368 -4.61 -38.68 5.78
C LEU A 368 -3.58 -37.60 6.15
N SER A 369 -2.59 -37.35 5.28
CA SER A 369 -1.61 -36.28 5.45
C SER A 369 -2.27 -34.90 5.45
N ASP A 370 -3.15 -34.62 4.48
CA ASP A 370 -3.91 -33.36 4.41
C ASP A 370 -4.77 -33.16 5.66
N GLU A 371 -5.42 -34.22 6.16
CA GLU A 371 -6.22 -34.19 7.39
C GLU A 371 -5.36 -33.89 8.62
N MET A 372 -4.14 -34.42 8.67
CA MET A 372 -3.21 -34.18 9.77
C MET A 372 -2.62 -32.76 9.75
N GLU A 373 -2.36 -32.20 8.57
CA GLU A 373 -1.96 -30.80 8.43
C GLU A 373 -3.06 -29.88 8.96
N ARG A 374 -4.31 -30.11 8.53
CA ARG A 374 -5.49 -29.36 9.04
C ARG A 374 -5.66 -29.51 10.55
N TRP A 375 -5.53 -30.72 11.09
CA TRP A 375 -5.64 -30.92 12.54
C TRP A 375 -4.52 -30.19 13.30
N GLY A 376 -3.32 -30.14 12.73
CA GLY A 376 -2.21 -29.33 13.26
C GLY A 376 -2.55 -27.84 13.32
N GLU A 377 -3.14 -27.29 12.26
CA GLU A 377 -3.62 -25.89 12.24
C GLU A 377 -4.69 -25.63 13.31
N GLU A 378 -5.64 -26.55 13.49
CA GLU A 378 -6.67 -26.45 14.53
C GLU A 378 -6.09 -26.46 15.94
N ILE A 379 -5.10 -27.34 16.20
CA ILE A 379 -4.40 -27.41 17.49
C ILE A 379 -3.66 -26.10 17.77
N GLU A 380 -2.94 -25.55 16.78
CA GLU A 380 -2.25 -24.26 16.92
C GLU A 380 -3.22 -23.09 17.15
N ALA A 381 -4.39 -23.11 16.49
CA ALA A 381 -5.44 -22.11 16.71
C ALA A 381 -6.02 -22.18 18.12
N GLU A 382 -6.31 -23.39 18.63
CA GLU A 382 -6.77 -23.61 20.00
C GLU A 382 -5.72 -23.21 21.04
N ARG A 383 -4.43 -23.46 20.76
CA ARG A 383 -3.31 -23.04 21.60
C ARG A 383 -3.21 -21.51 21.68
N ALA A 384 -3.35 -20.83 20.55
CA ALA A 384 -3.35 -19.38 20.48
C ALA A 384 -4.56 -18.78 21.24
N ASP A 385 -5.75 -19.36 21.09
CA ASP A 385 -6.96 -18.93 21.81
C ASP A 385 -6.85 -19.14 23.32
N LEU A 386 -6.33 -20.30 23.75
CA LEU A 386 -6.11 -20.59 25.16
C LEU A 386 -5.08 -19.63 25.77
N CYS A 387 -4.00 -19.32 25.03
CA CYS A 387 -3.02 -18.31 25.43
C CYS A 387 -3.66 -16.94 25.62
N CYS A 388 -4.45 -16.48 24.63
CA CYS A 388 -5.22 -15.24 24.70
C CYS A 388 -6.15 -15.20 25.91
N THR A 389 -6.87 -16.30 26.18
CA THR A 389 -7.79 -16.44 27.31
C THR A 389 -7.04 -16.34 28.65
N ILE A 390 -5.94 -17.08 28.81
CA ILE A 390 -5.13 -17.10 30.04
C ILE A 390 -4.52 -15.73 30.30
N LEU A 391 -3.98 -15.06 29.27
CA LEU A 391 -3.37 -13.74 29.41
C LEU A 391 -4.40 -12.61 29.48
N GLY A 392 -5.62 -12.83 29.01
CA GLY A 392 -6.69 -11.83 28.94
C GLY A 392 -6.44 -10.78 27.84
N ILE A 393 -5.79 -11.21 26.76
CA ILE A 393 -5.45 -10.40 25.57
C ILE A 393 -6.17 -10.97 24.35
N ALA A 394 -6.36 -10.15 23.32
CA ALA A 394 -6.77 -10.60 22.00
C ALA A 394 -5.78 -10.15 20.93
N LEU A 395 -5.85 -10.76 19.74
CA LEU A 395 -5.12 -10.28 18.57
C LEU A 395 -5.49 -8.81 18.31
N GLY A 396 -4.49 -7.98 18.06
CA GLY A 396 -4.62 -6.54 17.87
C GLY A 396 -4.53 -5.69 19.14
N ASP A 397 -4.56 -6.28 20.34
CA ASP A 397 -4.33 -5.52 21.59
C ASP A 397 -2.91 -4.99 21.69
N VAL A 398 -2.74 -3.90 22.45
CA VAL A 398 -1.43 -3.34 22.74
C VAL A 398 -0.99 -3.85 24.10
N VAL A 399 0.05 -4.66 24.07
CA VAL A 399 0.68 -5.20 25.27
C VAL A 399 1.81 -4.27 25.65
N VAL A 400 1.82 -3.90 26.94
CA VAL A 400 2.87 -3.08 27.54
C VAL A 400 3.71 -3.98 28.45
N GLN A 401 5.01 -4.07 28.17
CA GLN A 401 5.97 -4.72 29.05
C GLN A 401 7.03 -3.71 29.50
N SER A 402 7.21 -3.60 30.81
CA SER A 402 8.31 -2.85 31.42
C SER A 402 9.45 -3.81 31.74
N HIS A 403 10.60 -3.64 31.09
CA HIS A 403 11.81 -4.39 31.41
C HIS A 403 12.97 -3.41 31.63
N LYS A 404 13.56 -3.43 32.83
CA LYS A 404 14.70 -2.57 33.25
C LYS A 404 14.48 -1.06 32.99
N GLY A 405 13.26 -0.57 33.22
CA GLY A 405 12.91 0.85 33.07
C GLY A 405 12.62 1.31 31.63
N GLN A 406 12.68 0.41 30.65
CA GLN A 406 12.22 0.68 29.29
C GLN A 406 10.83 0.06 29.08
N ILE A 407 9.87 0.90 28.69
CA ILE A 407 8.52 0.47 28.32
C ILE A 407 8.55 0.07 26.85
N THR A 408 8.19 -1.18 26.57
CA THR A 408 8.01 -1.68 25.21
C THR A 408 6.53 -1.92 24.99
N ARG A 409 5.99 -1.28 23.95
CA ARG A 409 4.62 -1.47 23.48
C ARG A 409 4.64 -2.32 22.22
N ILE A 410 3.86 -3.39 22.22
CA ILE A 410 3.74 -4.31 21.08
C ILE A 410 2.27 -4.52 20.77
N GLN A 411 1.90 -4.43 19.49
CA GLN A 411 0.58 -4.83 19.03
C GLN A 411 0.56 -6.34 18.75
N VAL A 412 -0.24 -7.10 19.49
CA VAL A 412 -0.30 -8.56 19.40
C VAL A 412 -0.72 -9.00 17.99
N SER A 413 0.15 -9.72 17.30
CA SER A 413 -0.17 -10.35 16.00
C SER A 413 -0.26 -11.86 16.09
N ARG A 414 0.50 -12.47 17.00
CA ARG A 414 0.49 -13.92 17.22
C ARG A 414 0.70 -14.20 18.71
N THR A 415 -0.02 -15.19 19.20
CA THR A 415 0.18 -15.75 20.54
C THR A 415 0.50 -17.21 20.41
N SER A 416 1.40 -17.68 21.26
CA SER A 416 1.65 -19.11 21.42
C SER A 416 2.00 -19.39 22.88
N MET A 417 1.96 -20.65 23.24
CA MET A 417 2.26 -21.12 24.59
C MET A 417 2.99 -22.43 24.47
N ASN A 418 4.10 -22.58 25.18
CA ASN A 418 4.81 -23.85 25.27
C ASN A 418 4.78 -24.33 26.71
N ILE A 419 4.41 -25.60 26.90
CA ILE A 419 4.41 -26.24 28.20
C ILE A 419 5.27 -27.49 28.09
N THR A 420 6.44 -27.43 28.70
CA THR A 420 7.33 -28.58 28.87
C THR A 420 7.36 -29.00 30.33
N GLU A 421 7.87 -30.21 30.61
CA GLU A 421 7.97 -30.73 31.98
C GLU A 421 8.78 -29.81 32.92
N ASN A 422 9.74 -29.06 32.38
CA ASN A 422 10.67 -28.24 33.16
C ASN A 422 10.40 -26.73 33.08
N ARG A 423 9.71 -26.25 32.03
CA ARG A 423 9.40 -24.83 31.82
C ARG A 423 8.11 -24.66 31.02
N SER A 424 7.26 -23.76 31.46
CA SER A 424 6.16 -23.26 30.65
C SER A 424 6.27 -21.76 30.49
N PHE A 425 6.09 -21.29 29.27
CA PHE A 425 6.17 -19.89 28.94
C PHE A 425 5.14 -19.56 27.86
N PHE A 426 4.65 -18.33 27.91
CA PHE A 426 3.78 -17.74 26.91
C PHE A 426 4.62 -16.83 26.03
N ILE A 427 4.36 -16.90 24.72
CA ILE A 427 4.99 -16.01 23.75
C ILE A 427 3.89 -15.12 23.17
N VAL A 428 4.12 -13.81 23.26
CA VAL A 428 3.29 -12.81 22.60
C VAL A 428 4.17 -12.08 21.60
N GLU A 429 3.89 -12.30 20.32
CA GLU A 429 4.62 -11.67 19.23
C GLU A 429 3.79 -10.56 18.60
N GLY A 430 4.47 -9.51 18.16
CA GLY A 430 3.77 -8.40 17.55
C GLY A 430 4.65 -7.30 17.00
N GLN A 431 4.03 -6.32 16.36
CA GLN A 431 4.73 -5.16 15.82
C GLN A 431 4.98 -4.15 16.95
N ARG A 432 6.24 -3.73 17.09
CA ARG A 432 6.67 -2.79 18.12
C ARG A 432 6.35 -1.36 17.71
N PHE A 433 5.76 -0.61 18.64
CA PHE A 433 5.55 0.83 18.45
C PHE A 433 6.87 1.60 18.58
N ARG A 434 7.03 2.60 17.72
CA ARG A 434 8.11 3.61 17.81
C ARG A 434 7.81 4.61 18.92
N LYS A 435 8.81 5.42 19.29
CA LYS A 435 8.66 6.47 20.33
C LYS A 435 7.64 7.56 19.97
N ASP A 436 7.39 7.75 18.67
CA ASP A 436 6.40 8.69 18.12
C ASP A 436 4.99 8.12 18.08
N GLY A 437 4.83 6.86 18.48
CA GLY A 437 3.57 6.15 18.47
C GLY A 437 3.20 5.49 17.15
N THR A 438 4.03 5.54 16.11
CA THR A 438 3.71 4.79 14.88
C THR A 438 4.10 3.32 15.02
N VAL A 439 3.32 2.43 14.42
CA VAL A 439 3.68 1.00 14.38
C VAL A 439 4.95 0.85 13.55
N GLY A 440 6.01 0.32 14.18
CA GLY A 440 7.27 0.08 13.51
C GLY A 440 7.23 -1.20 12.68
N LYS A 441 8.13 -1.31 11.69
CA LYS A 441 8.33 -2.56 10.93
C LYS A 441 9.00 -3.69 11.75
N ARG A 442 9.42 -3.39 12.98
CA ARG A 442 10.14 -4.35 13.82
C ARG A 442 9.13 -5.21 14.57
N ILE A 443 9.22 -6.51 14.35
CA ILE A 443 8.53 -7.50 15.16
C ILE A 443 9.38 -7.75 16.41
N ASP A 444 8.73 -7.80 17.57
CA ASP A 444 9.37 -8.07 18.86
C ASP A 444 8.51 -9.12 19.59
N SER A 445 9.14 -9.93 20.43
CA SER A 445 8.47 -11.03 21.14
C SER A 445 8.64 -10.88 22.64
N ILE A 446 7.51 -10.97 23.35
CA ILE A 446 7.44 -10.94 24.81
C ILE A 446 7.30 -12.37 25.31
N TRP A 447 8.23 -12.75 26.18
CA TRP A 447 8.26 -14.04 26.84
C TRP A 447 7.77 -13.84 28.27
N ILE A 448 6.78 -14.64 28.67
CA ILE A 448 6.17 -14.57 29.99
C ILE A 448 6.32 -15.94 30.62
N ASP A 449 7.04 -15.98 31.73
CA ASP A 449 7.30 -17.23 32.43
C ASP A 449 6.09 -17.63 33.30
N PHE A 450 6.02 -18.92 33.61
CA PHE A 450 5.09 -19.50 34.58
C PHE A 450 5.82 -20.06 35.80
#